data_AF-A0A086T5J7-F1
#
_entry.id   AF-A0A086T5J7-F1
#
_cell.length_a   1.000
_cell.length_b   1.000
_cell.length_c   1.000
_cell.angle_alpha   90.00
_cell.angle_beta   90.00
_cell.angle_gamma   90.00
#
_symmetry.space_group_name_H-M   'P 1'
#
loop_
_entity.id
_entity.type
_entity.pdbx_description
1 polymer ?
#
loop_
_entity_poly.entity_id
_entity_poly.type
_entity_poly.pdbx_seq_one_letter_code
_entity_poly.pdbx_strand_id
1 'polypeptide(L)'
;MSAEKCILDRFIRRIVSVIINVRRPIKTIRRHPLTVAYSSTVRDEDLVPIPLIDPDRNGEVLGVRYNERQRFYYKSGLTPEEVVFDKVL
;
A
#
# COMPACT_ATOMS: atom_id res chain seq x y z
N MET A 1 13.80 19.13 31.27
CA MET A 1 13.36 18.20 30.21
C MET A 1 14.36 17.05 30.18
N SER A 2 13.98 15.88 30.71
CA SER A 2 14.90 14.78 31.08
C SER A 2 15.54 14.09 29.87
N ALA A 3 16.80 13.68 30.01
CA ALA A 3 17.60 12.95 29.02
C ALA A 3 16.96 11.64 28.52
N GLU A 4 15.98 11.09 29.25
CA GLU A 4 15.17 9.94 28.82
C GLU A 4 14.35 10.22 27.55
N LYS A 5 13.85 11.44 27.35
CA LYS A 5 13.17 11.82 26.10
C LYS A 5 14.12 11.78 24.90
N CYS A 6 15.39 12.11 25.09
CA CYS A 6 16.39 12.14 24.02
C CYS A 6 16.81 10.72 23.60
N ILE A 7 16.87 9.77 24.53
CA ILE A 7 17.19 8.36 24.23
C ILE A 7 16.03 7.66 23.52
N LEU A 8 14.79 7.91 23.95
CA LEU A 8 13.60 7.36 23.27
C LEU A 8 13.45 7.92 21.85
N ASP A 9 13.68 9.22 21.66
CA ASP A 9 13.58 9.88 20.35
C ASP A 9 14.69 9.41 19.38
N ARG A 10 15.85 9.01 19.92
CA ARG A 10 16.96 8.42 19.15
C ARG A 10 16.73 6.94 18.80
N PHE A 11 15.98 6.21 19.62
CA PHE A 11 15.68 4.78 19.40
C PHE A 11 14.47 4.59 18.45
N ILE A 12 13.45 5.45 18.55
CA ILE A 12 12.28 5.43 17.65
C ILE A 12 12.65 5.73 16.19
N ARG A 13 13.76 6.44 15.94
CA ARG A 13 14.28 6.68 14.58
C ARG A 13 14.99 5.48 13.92
N ARG A 14 15.18 4.35 14.62
CA ARG A 14 16.01 3.21 14.14
C ARG A 14 15.23 1.89 13.97
N ILE A 15 13.93 1.86 14.29
CA ILE A 15 13.07 0.73 13.94
C ILE A 15 12.27 1.14 12.70
N VAL A 16 12.74 0.72 11.52
CA VAL A 16 11.94 0.82 10.30
C VAL A 16 10.90 -0.29 10.37
N SER A 17 9.74 0.00 10.97
CA SER A 17 8.61 -0.92 10.99
C SER A 17 8.06 -1.05 9.58
N VAL A 18 8.43 -2.12 8.89
CA VAL A 18 7.88 -2.44 7.57
C VAL A 18 6.49 -3.03 7.75
N ILE A 19 5.48 -2.39 7.17
CA ILE A 19 4.14 -2.96 7.08
C ILE A 19 4.06 -3.80 5.81
N ILE A 20 3.66 -5.07 5.95
CA ILE A 20 3.45 -5.99 4.84
C ILE A 20 1.98 -6.43 4.84
N ASN A 21 1.30 -6.21 3.72
CA ASN A 21 0.01 -6.81 3.45
C ASN A 21 0.20 -8.21 2.89
N VAL A 22 -0.50 -9.18 3.50
CA VAL A 22 -0.49 -10.58 3.07
C VAL A 22 -1.82 -10.89 2.41
N ARG A 23 -1.79 -11.34 1.14
CA ARG A 23 -3.00 -11.63 0.36
C ARG A 23 -2.98 -13.07 -0.11
N ARG A 24 -3.93 -13.86 0.41
CA ARG A 24 -4.15 -15.25 0.04
C ARG A 24 -5.55 -15.40 -0.57
N PRO A 25 -5.69 -15.98 -1.77
CA PRO A 25 -6.99 -16.20 -2.35
C PRO A 25 -7.72 -17.37 -1.66
N ILE A 26 -9.05 -17.29 -1.56
CA ILE A 26 -9.89 -18.34 -0.98
C ILE A 26 -10.03 -19.53 -1.95
N LYS A 27 -10.00 -19.28 -3.26
CA LYS A 27 -10.06 -20.26 -4.36
C LYS A 27 -9.17 -19.78 -5.51
N THR A 28 -8.77 -20.67 -6.41
CA THR A 28 -7.96 -20.31 -7.58
C THR A 28 -8.61 -19.20 -8.41
N ILE A 29 -7.89 -18.11 -8.62
CA ILE A 29 -8.37 -16.94 -9.36
C ILE A 29 -8.31 -17.22 -10.86
N ARG A 30 -9.47 -17.24 -11.52
CA ARG A 30 -9.59 -17.47 -12.98
C ARG A 30 -9.96 -16.22 -13.79
N ARG A 31 -10.55 -15.20 -13.15
CA ARG A 31 -10.94 -13.93 -13.76
C ARG A 31 -10.65 -12.80 -12.77
N HIS A 32 -10.34 -11.61 -13.29
CA HIS A 32 -10.06 -10.40 -12.51
C HIS A 32 -8.99 -10.61 -11.42
N PRO A 33 -7.73 -10.93 -11.81
CA PRO A 33 -6.65 -11.08 -10.85
C PRO A 33 -6.38 -9.77 -10.12
N LEU A 34 -5.95 -9.89 -8.86
CA LEU A 34 -5.39 -8.76 -8.14
C LEU A 34 -4.21 -8.23 -8.96
N THR A 35 -4.30 -6.95 -9.28
CA THR A 35 -3.29 -6.23 -10.05
C THR A 35 -2.66 -5.17 -9.15
N VAL A 36 -1.33 -5.11 -9.14
CA VAL A 36 -0.55 -4.18 -8.31
C VAL A 36 0.25 -3.26 -9.22
N ALA A 37 0.20 -1.97 -8.96
CA ALA A 37 1.01 -0.98 -9.67
C ALA A 37 2.44 -0.99 -9.12
N TYR A 38 3.43 -0.86 -10.00
CA TYR A 38 4.80 -0.65 -9.58
C TYR A 38 4.97 0.77 -9.06
N SER A 39 5.18 0.90 -7.76
CA SER A 39 5.15 2.19 -7.04
C SER A 39 6.01 3.27 -7.69
N SER A 40 7.24 2.95 -8.13
CA SER A 40 8.13 3.92 -8.78
C SER A 40 7.64 4.47 -10.13
N THR A 41 6.60 3.87 -10.72
CA THR A 41 5.97 4.36 -11.96
C THR A 41 4.67 5.12 -11.73
N VAL A 42 4.16 5.14 -10.49
CA VAL A 42 3.03 5.98 -10.10
C VAL A 42 3.61 7.27 -9.55
N ARG A 43 3.40 8.38 -10.26
CA ARG A 43 3.92 9.69 -9.84
C ARG A 43 2.92 10.37 -8.93
N ASP A 44 3.41 11.24 -8.04
CA ASP A 44 2.55 12.02 -7.14
C ASP A 44 1.52 12.86 -7.91
N GLU A 45 1.88 13.37 -9.09
CA GLU A 45 0.98 14.13 -9.99
C GLU A 45 -0.21 13.32 -10.53
N ASP A 46 -0.09 11.98 -10.53
CA ASP A 46 -1.15 11.04 -10.91
C ASP A 46 -2.06 10.71 -9.72
N LEU A 47 -1.67 11.00 -8.48
CA LEU A 47 -2.49 10.77 -7.29
C LEU A 47 -3.55 11.87 -7.17
N VAL A 48 -4.81 11.46 -7.14
CA VAL A 48 -5.96 12.36 -7.06
C VAL A 48 -6.64 12.15 -5.71
N PRO A 49 -6.62 13.13 -4.79
CA PRO A 49 -7.35 13.05 -3.54
C PRO A 49 -8.86 12.98 -3.80
N ILE A 50 -9.49 11.98 -3.22
CA ILE A 50 -10.94 11.79 -3.23
C ILE A 50 -11.41 11.93 -1.79
N PRO A 51 -12.17 12.99 -1.46
CA PRO A 51 -12.69 13.18 -0.11
C PRO A 51 -13.53 11.99 0.33
N LEU A 52 -13.24 11.47 1.52
CA LEU A 52 -14.07 10.51 2.23
C LEU A 52 -14.69 11.26 3.41
N ILE A 53 -15.91 11.77 3.20
CA ILE A 53 -16.61 12.61 4.17
C ILE A 53 -17.66 11.76 4.88
N ASP A 54 -17.47 11.59 6.19
CA ASP A 54 -18.39 10.97 7.13
C ASP A 54 -18.78 12.03 8.18
N PRO A 55 -20.01 12.02 8.75
CA PRO A 55 -20.42 12.97 9.79
C PRO A 55 -19.38 13.25 10.88
N ASP A 56 -18.63 12.22 11.31
CA ASP A 56 -17.66 12.32 12.40
C ASP A 56 -16.19 12.35 11.93
N ARG A 57 -15.94 12.25 10.61
CA ARG A 57 -14.59 12.17 10.07
C ARG A 57 -14.44 12.75 8.68
N ASN A 58 -13.45 13.63 8.54
CA ASN A 58 -12.91 14.03 7.25
C ASN A 58 -11.65 13.19 6.96
N GLY A 59 -11.73 12.34 5.95
CA GLY A 59 -10.60 11.60 5.41
C GLY A 59 -10.44 11.80 3.91
N GLU A 60 -9.40 11.19 3.36
CA GLU A 60 -9.20 11.10 1.92
C GLU A 60 -8.72 9.71 1.55
N VAL A 61 -9.11 9.28 0.35
CA VAL A 61 -8.47 8.16 -0.35
C VAL A 61 -7.84 8.70 -1.61
N LEU A 62 -6.73 8.12 -2.05
CA LEU A 62 -6.07 8.52 -3.28
C LEU A 62 -6.55 7.63 -4.43
N GLY A 63 -7.21 8.23 -5.41
CA GLY A 63 -7.34 7.64 -6.74
C GLY A 63 -6.04 7.77 -7.52
N VAL A 64 -5.85 6.92 -8.53
CA VAL A 64 -4.69 7.01 -9.44
C VAL A 64 -5.21 7.32 -10.84
N ARG A 65 -4.81 8.47 -11.39
CA ARG A 65 -5.10 8.87 -12.77
C ARG A 65 -4.32 7.98 -13.72
N TYR A 66 -4.94 7.58 -14.83
CA TYR A 66 -4.26 6.79 -15.85
C TYR A 66 -3.06 7.54 -16.41
N ASN A 67 -1.93 6.83 -16.54
CA ASN A 67 -0.74 7.29 -17.21
C ASN A 67 -0.11 6.10 -17.94
N GLU A 68 0.20 6.24 -19.23
CA GLU A 68 0.76 5.17 -20.07
C GLU A 68 2.10 4.61 -19.55
N ARG A 69 2.80 5.37 -18.71
CA ARG A 69 4.08 4.97 -18.11
C ARG A 69 3.92 4.08 -16.88
N GLN A 70 2.71 3.98 -16.33
CA GLN A 70 2.43 3.12 -15.18
C GLN A 70 2.59 1.66 -15.57
N ARG A 71 3.34 0.92 -14.76
CA ARG A 71 3.51 -0.53 -14.94
C ARG A 71 2.69 -1.27 -13.90
N PHE A 72 1.94 -2.25 -14.37
CA PHE A 72 1.08 -3.08 -13.53
C PHE A 72 1.49 -4.54 -13.66
N TYR A 73 1.42 -5.25 -12.54
CA TYR A 73 1.73 -6.68 -12.47
C TYR A 73 0.55 -7.43 -11.87
N TYR A 74 0.31 -8.64 -12.37
CA TYR A 74 -0.67 -9.56 -11.81
C TYR A 74 -0.16 -10.99 -12.01
N LYS A 75 -0.67 -11.92 -11.19
CA LYS A 75 -0.46 -13.35 -11.40
C LYS A 75 -1.76 -14.00 -11.83
N SER A 76 -1.76 -14.55 -13.05
CA SER A 76 -2.88 -15.38 -13.52
C SER A 76 -2.89 -16.71 -12.78
N GLY A 77 -4.09 -17.23 -12.47
CA GLY A 77 -4.23 -18.55 -11.86
C GLY A 77 -3.73 -18.66 -10.43
N LEU A 78 -3.62 -17.55 -9.69
CA LEU A 78 -3.17 -17.56 -8.28
C LEU A 78 -4.00 -18.55 -7.46
N THR A 79 -3.34 -19.55 -6.85
CA THR A 79 -4.01 -20.61 -6.08
C THR A 79 -4.00 -20.31 -4.58
N PRO A 80 -4.84 -20.97 -3.76
CA PRO A 80 -4.84 -20.81 -2.30
C PRO A 80 -3.54 -21.23 -1.62
N GLU A 81 -2.65 -21.95 -2.30
CA GLU A 81 -1.32 -22.35 -1.80
C GLU A 81 -0.28 -21.25 -2.01
N GLU A 82 -0.64 -20.20 -2.77
CA GLU A 82 0.23 -19.08 -3.10
C GLU A 82 -0.23 -17.81 -2.37
N VAL A 83 0.73 -16.96 -2.04
CA VAL A 83 0.50 -15.72 -1.28
C VAL A 83 1.21 -14.56 -1.95
N VAL A 84 0.53 -13.43 -2.06
CA VAL A 84 1.10 -12.16 -2.53
C VAL A 84 1.40 -11.27 -1.34
N PHE A 85 2.58 -10.64 -1.37
CA PHE A 85 3.04 -9.72 -0.34
C PHE A 85 3.25 -8.32 -0.93
N ASP A 86 2.60 -7.32 -0.36
CA ASP A 86 2.80 -5.91 -0.72
C ASP A 86 3.37 -5.13 0.48
N LYS A 87 4.50 -4.46 0.30
CA LYS A 87 5.12 -3.59 1.32
C LYS A 87 4.52 -2.19 1.26
N VAL A 88 4.15 -1.62 2.40
CA VAL A 88 3.41 -0.34 2.49
C VAL A 88 4.20 0.80 3.16
N LEU A 89 5.22 0.49 3.97
CA LEU A 89 6.10 1.48 4.63
C LEU A 89 7.58 1.14 4.45
#